data_AF-A0A2I0KVQ3-F1
#
_entry.id   AF-A0A2I0KVQ3-F1
#
_cell.length_a   1.000
_cell.length_b   1.000
_cell.length_c   1.000
_cell.angle_alpha   90.00
_cell.angle_beta   90.00
_cell.angle_gamma   90.00
#
_symmetry.space_group_name_H-M   'P 1'
#
loop_
_entity.id
_entity.type
_entity.pdbx_description
1 polymer ?
#
loop_
_entity_poly.entity_id
_entity_poly.type
_entity_poly.pdbx_seq_one_letter_code
_entity_poly.pdbx_strand_id
1 'polypeptide(L)'
;MDLPRKNQVSLRGASAREITRDALLEKVSQERELRSYVRRANAAALFIQRVWRRYIVTRKTALRIQEEWDILLNQYSSSISATWISNSLLRPFLFFITRLLTQNGRIQMRESACMQNCFKIILESINSPDPRRNFCSLAVGSLEERRIWTYQAKNLITLCTSILAVYDKSDPAILVLTSLAMRLLVALTDSKGWKMAADSDRSAADMASKNLVLFLGSESGFYVSTRKYIMKLDFPLPLQKNVTMQTDDRFLITASMITLALRPFHVIFSDVYNSALEDMHRVTKCYILSLLTVPWLVQRLPAILVPALKHISVLSPCFQTLQNHQNRNIQKGFVATRQFPRWGGF
;
A
#
# COMPACT_ATOMS: atom_id res chain seq x y z
N MET A 1 0.86 0.24 -109.44
CA MET A 1 -0.04 0.81 -108.42
C MET A 1 0.46 0.32 -107.08
N ASP A 2 1.37 1.09 -106.47
CA ASP A 2 2.07 0.70 -105.25
C ASP A 2 1.32 1.19 -104.01
N LEU A 3 0.93 0.24 -103.15
CA LEU A 3 0.34 0.52 -101.83
C LEU A 3 1.46 0.79 -100.81
N PRO A 4 1.47 1.93 -100.10
CA PRO A 4 2.49 2.17 -99.09
C PRO A 4 2.12 1.43 -97.79
N ARG A 5 2.95 0.47 -97.40
CA ARG A 5 2.98 -0.12 -96.04
C ARG A 5 3.33 0.99 -95.03
N LYS A 6 2.37 1.37 -94.19
CA LYS A 6 2.59 2.22 -93.02
C LYS A 6 3.32 1.42 -91.94
N ASN A 7 4.65 1.45 -91.96
CA ASN A 7 5.46 1.08 -90.81
C ASN A 7 5.32 2.18 -89.75
N GLN A 8 4.42 1.98 -88.78
CA GLN A 8 4.44 2.75 -87.53
C GLN A 8 5.62 2.25 -86.67
N VAL A 9 6.75 2.93 -86.79
CA VAL A 9 7.87 2.78 -85.86
C VAL A 9 7.58 3.68 -84.66
N SER A 10 7.17 3.07 -83.55
CA SER A 10 7.05 3.72 -82.25
C SER A 10 8.45 4.02 -81.68
N LEU A 11 9.04 5.15 -82.10
CA LEU A 11 10.24 5.71 -81.49
C LEU A 11 9.87 6.68 -80.36
N ARG A 12 9.53 6.15 -79.19
CA ARG A 12 9.80 6.78 -77.88
C ARG A 12 9.36 5.85 -76.75
N GLY A 13 10.25 5.67 -75.77
CA GLY A 13 10.15 4.67 -74.72
C GLY A 13 8.85 4.71 -73.93
N ALA A 14 8.02 3.69 -74.13
CA ALA A 14 6.90 3.36 -73.26
C ALA A 14 7.39 2.53 -72.06
N SER A 15 8.34 3.05 -71.27
CA SER A 15 8.87 2.34 -70.09
C SER A 15 9.20 3.26 -68.92
N ALA A 16 8.29 4.15 -68.55
CA ALA A 16 8.16 4.64 -67.18
C ALA A 16 6.81 5.35 -67.07
N ARG A 17 5.87 4.83 -66.25
CA ARG A 17 4.72 5.64 -65.83
C ARG A 17 5.28 6.85 -65.07
N GLU A 18 5.12 8.05 -65.60
CA GLU A 18 5.45 9.28 -64.87
C GLU A 18 4.70 9.29 -63.55
N ILE A 19 5.44 9.21 -62.45
CA ILE A 19 4.86 9.20 -61.11
C ILE A 19 4.29 10.59 -60.87
N THR A 20 2.97 10.69 -60.68
CA THR A 20 2.31 11.97 -60.39
C THR A 20 2.85 12.55 -59.09
N ARG A 21 2.95 13.88 -59.02
CA ARG A 21 3.42 14.62 -57.83
C ARG A 21 2.71 14.16 -56.55
N ASP A 22 1.41 13.93 -56.62
CA ASP A 22 0.59 13.51 -55.48
C ASP A 22 0.94 12.08 -55.02
N ALA A 23 1.23 11.16 -55.95
CA ALA A 23 1.69 9.81 -55.61
C ALA A 23 3.09 9.82 -54.95
N LEU A 24 3.96 10.75 -55.32
CA LEU A 24 5.24 10.96 -54.63
C LEU A 24 5.05 11.52 -53.21
N LEU A 25 4.16 12.48 -53.03
CA LEU A 25 3.85 13.06 -51.72
C LEU A 25 3.23 12.04 -50.77
N GLU A 26 2.31 11.21 -51.27
CA GLU A 26 1.71 10.13 -50.50
C GLU A 26 2.77 9.10 -50.07
N LYS A 27 3.65 8.69 -50.98
CA LYS A 27 4.77 7.78 -50.67
C LYS A 27 5.71 8.36 -49.60
N VAL A 28 6.02 9.65 -49.66
CA VAL A 28 6.83 10.33 -48.62
C VAL A 28 6.08 10.40 -47.29
N SER A 29 4.76 10.61 -47.30
CA SER A 29 3.95 10.63 -46.09
C SER A 29 3.93 9.25 -45.40
N GLN A 30 3.71 8.18 -46.16
CA GLN A 30 3.77 6.79 -45.68
C GLN A 30 5.15 6.44 -45.14
N GLU A 31 6.23 6.87 -45.81
CA GLU A 31 7.59 6.64 -45.33
C GLU A 31 7.88 7.40 -44.02
N ARG A 32 7.39 8.64 -43.88
CA ARG A 32 7.50 9.41 -42.63
C ARG A 32 6.73 8.74 -41.49
N GLU A 33 5.54 8.24 -41.76
CA GLU A 33 4.74 7.47 -40.79
C GLU A 33 5.45 6.19 -40.37
N LEU A 34 6.00 5.43 -41.33
CA LEU A 34 6.78 4.22 -41.05
C LEU A 34 8.02 4.54 -40.20
N ARG A 35 8.78 5.58 -40.53
CA ARG A 35 9.93 6.04 -39.71
C ARG A 35 9.49 6.50 -38.31
N SER A 36 8.33 7.13 -38.18
CA SER A 36 7.75 7.53 -36.89
C SER A 36 7.35 6.30 -36.05
N TYR A 37 6.71 5.32 -36.68
CA TYR A 37 6.33 4.06 -36.06
C TYR A 37 7.57 3.27 -35.61
N VAL A 38 8.57 3.09 -36.47
CA VAL A 38 9.82 2.39 -36.14
C VAL A 38 10.54 3.05 -34.97
N ARG A 39 10.59 4.39 -34.91
CA ARG A 39 11.16 5.11 -33.77
C ARG A 39 10.41 4.83 -32.47
N ARG A 40 9.07 4.84 -32.49
CA ARG A 40 8.25 4.52 -31.31
C ARG A 40 8.39 3.05 -30.89
N ALA A 41 8.41 2.13 -31.86
CA ALA A 41 8.60 0.71 -31.62
C ALA A 41 9.97 0.42 -30.99
N ASN A 42 11.04 1.03 -31.50
CA ASN A 42 12.38 0.91 -30.93
C ASN A 42 12.47 1.50 -29.52
N ALA A 43 11.85 2.65 -29.27
CA ALA A 43 11.79 3.24 -27.94
C ALA A 43 11.02 2.34 -26.96
N ALA A 44 9.89 1.77 -27.37
CA ALA A 44 9.12 0.82 -26.58
C ALA A 44 9.91 -0.46 -26.29
N ALA A 45 10.61 -1.01 -27.29
CA ALA A 45 11.47 -2.19 -27.13
C ALA A 45 12.59 -1.93 -26.12
N LEU A 46 13.30 -0.79 -26.22
CA LEU A 46 14.34 -0.40 -25.26
C LEU A 46 13.78 -0.21 -23.85
N PHE A 47 12.58 0.35 -23.74
CA PHE A 47 11.89 0.49 -22.46
C PHE A 47 11.60 -0.88 -21.83
N ILE A 48 10.99 -1.80 -22.58
CA ILE A 48 10.70 -3.17 -22.12
C ILE A 48 11.98 -3.88 -21.69
N GLN A 49 13.04 -3.82 -22.52
CA GLN A 49 14.33 -4.42 -22.20
C GLN A 49 14.94 -3.85 -20.91
N ARG A 50 14.86 -2.52 -20.71
CA ARG A 50 15.36 -1.86 -19.50
C ARG A 50 14.60 -2.32 -18.26
N VAL A 51 13.27 -2.36 -18.33
CA VAL A 51 12.42 -2.81 -17.22
C VAL A 51 12.70 -4.28 -16.90
N TRP A 52 12.78 -5.13 -17.92
CA TRP A 52 13.03 -6.57 -17.76
C TRP A 52 14.42 -6.88 -17.19
N ARG A 53 15.47 -6.22 -17.69
CA ARG A 53 16.84 -6.36 -17.16
C ARG A 53 16.91 -5.91 -15.70
N ARG A 54 16.30 -4.77 -15.37
CA ARG A 54 16.21 -4.29 -13.97
C ARG A 54 15.48 -5.29 -13.10
N TYR A 55 14.37 -5.83 -13.57
CA TYR A 55 13.56 -6.82 -12.85
C TYR A 55 14.40 -8.06 -12.50
N ILE A 56 15.08 -8.66 -13.49
CA ILE A 56 15.90 -9.86 -13.29
C ILE A 56 17.03 -9.61 -12.28
N VAL A 57 17.79 -8.53 -12.46
CA VAL A 57 18.93 -8.21 -11.58
C VAL A 57 18.45 -7.97 -10.17
N THR A 58 17.40 -7.16 -9.99
CA THR A 58 16.84 -6.86 -8.66
C THR A 58 16.36 -8.12 -7.96
N ARG A 59 15.69 -9.03 -8.69
CA ARG A 59 15.20 -10.30 -8.14
C ARG A 59 16.36 -11.20 -7.70
N LYS A 60 17.39 -11.35 -8.53
CA LYS A 60 18.60 -12.14 -8.18
C LYS A 60 19.29 -11.57 -6.94
N THR A 61 19.43 -10.25 -6.86
CA THR A 61 20.02 -9.59 -5.68
C THR A 61 19.16 -9.79 -4.43
N ALA A 62 17.83 -9.67 -4.53
CA ALA A 62 16.93 -9.88 -3.39
C ALA A 62 17.03 -11.31 -2.83
N LEU A 63 17.11 -12.32 -3.69
CA LEU A 63 17.29 -13.72 -3.27
C LEU A 63 18.64 -13.97 -2.59
N ARG A 64 19.73 -13.42 -3.14
CA ARG A 64 21.07 -13.51 -2.51
C ARG A 64 21.10 -12.85 -1.13
N ILE A 65 20.52 -11.66 -1.00
CA ILE A 65 20.44 -10.96 0.29
C ILE A 65 19.57 -11.75 1.28
N GLN A 66 18.49 -12.41 0.82
CA GLN A 66 17.68 -13.27 1.69
C GLN A 66 18.51 -14.45 2.22
N GLU A 67 19.33 -15.08 1.40
CA GLU A 67 20.22 -16.18 1.82
C GLU A 67 21.28 -15.70 2.81
N GLU A 68 21.95 -14.57 2.53
CA GLU A 68 22.90 -13.95 3.46
C GLU A 68 22.24 -13.60 4.80
N TRP A 69 21.01 -13.10 4.75
CA TRP A 69 20.22 -12.76 5.93
C TRP A 69 19.83 -14.00 6.75
N ASP A 70 19.41 -15.08 6.09
CA ASP A 70 19.10 -16.36 6.76
C ASP A 70 20.36 -16.92 7.46
N ILE A 71 21.54 -16.84 6.81
CA ILE A 71 22.82 -17.25 7.40
C ILE A 71 23.19 -16.39 8.61
N LEU A 72 23.06 -15.07 8.49
CA LEU A 72 23.33 -14.13 9.58
C LEU A 72 22.46 -14.43 10.80
N LEU A 73 21.17 -14.73 10.60
CA LEU A 73 20.28 -15.09 11.70
C LEU A 73 20.64 -16.41 12.37
N ASN A 74 21.02 -17.42 11.60
CA ASN A 74 21.38 -18.73 12.15
C ASN A 74 22.69 -18.71 12.95
N GLN A 75 23.59 -17.79 12.62
CA GLN A 75 24.91 -17.67 13.28
C GLN A 75 24.89 -16.74 14.51
N TYR A 76 23.84 -15.93 14.68
CA TYR A 76 23.84 -14.89 15.69
C TYR A 76 23.27 -15.39 17.03
N SER A 77 24.15 -15.55 18.03
CA SER A 77 23.81 -15.95 19.40
C SER A 77 23.97 -14.84 20.45
N SER A 78 24.35 -13.63 20.04
CA SER A 78 24.70 -12.53 20.95
C SER A 78 23.54 -11.56 21.20
N SER A 79 23.73 -10.64 22.17
CA SER A 79 22.70 -9.70 22.60
C SER A 79 22.30 -8.74 21.46
N ILE A 80 21.08 -8.93 20.94
CA ILE A 80 20.48 -8.12 19.89
C ILE A 80 20.34 -6.66 20.36
N SER A 81 21.07 -5.74 19.73
CA SER A 81 20.93 -4.29 19.98
C SER A 81 19.91 -3.65 19.03
N ALA A 82 19.35 -2.51 19.42
CA ALA A 82 18.39 -1.75 18.62
C ALA A 82 18.99 -1.29 17.28
N THR A 83 20.26 -0.85 17.29
CA THR A 83 20.99 -0.44 16.08
C THR A 83 21.27 -1.62 15.15
N TRP A 84 21.54 -2.80 15.70
CA TRP A 84 21.69 -4.03 14.92
C TRP A 84 20.35 -4.44 14.28
N ILE A 85 19.22 -4.34 15.02
CA ILE A 85 17.88 -4.60 14.46
C ILE A 85 17.62 -3.65 13.29
N SER A 86 17.90 -2.37 13.43
CA SER A 86 17.69 -1.41 12.35
C SER A 86 18.57 -1.70 11.13
N ASN A 87 19.89 -1.86 11.32
CA ASN A 87 20.83 -1.90 10.21
C ASN A 87 21.02 -3.30 9.61
N SER A 88 21.10 -4.33 10.44
CA SER A 88 21.46 -5.69 10.05
C SER A 88 20.23 -6.58 9.86
N LEU A 89 19.16 -6.39 10.64
CA LEU A 89 17.92 -7.15 10.48
C LEU A 89 16.97 -6.48 9.47
N LEU A 90 16.51 -5.27 9.77
CA LEU A 90 15.37 -4.63 9.08
C LEU A 90 15.71 -4.09 7.70
N ARG A 91 16.85 -3.41 7.55
CA ARG A 91 17.23 -2.82 6.26
C ARG A 91 17.32 -3.84 5.11
N PRO A 92 18.06 -4.97 5.24
CA PRO A 92 18.04 -6.00 4.20
C PRO A 92 16.67 -6.69 4.10
N PHE A 93 16.01 -6.97 5.23
CA PHE A 93 14.67 -7.57 5.25
C PHE A 93 13.64 -6.80 4.43
N LEU A 94 13.49 -5.50 4.72
CA LEU A 94 12.57 -4.62 4.01
C LEU A 94 12.92 -4.52 2.52
N PHE A 95 14.21 -4.57 2.17
CA PHE A 95 14.64 -4.57 0.78
C PHE A 95 14.15 -5.83 0.05
N PHE A 96 14.48 -7.03 0.54
CA PHE A 96 14.14 -8.25 -0.21
C PHE A 96 12.64 -8.56 -0.14
N ILE A 97 11.98 -8.43 1.02
CA ILE A 97 10.55 -8.76 1.14
C ILE A 97 9.67 -7.86 0.26
N THR A 98 9.92 -6.54 0.26
CA THR A 98 9.14 -5.63 -0.57
C THR A 98 9.28 -5.97 -2.06
N ARG A 99 10.48 -6.36 -2.49
CA ARG A 99 10.75 -6.75 -3.88
C ARG A 99 10.13 -8.10 -4.22
N LEU A 100 10.23 -9.10 -3.36
CA LEU A 100 9.68 -10.42 -3.64
C LEU A 100 8.13 -10.40 -3.66
N LEU A 101 7.50 -9.68 -2.73
CA LEU A 101 6.04 -9.57 -2.68
C LEU A 101 5.44 -8.81 -3.87
N THR A 102 6.07 -7.72 -4.29
CA THR A 102 5.61 -6.96 -5.47
C THR A 102 5.73 -7.75 -6.78
N GLN A 103 6.60 -8.77 -6.81
CA GLN A 103 6.89 -9.55 -8.01
C GLN A 103 6.08 -10.86 -8.08
N ASN A 104 5.90 -11.55 -6.95
CA ASN A 104 5.23 -12.85 -6.92
C ASN A 104 3.71 -12.77 -6.71
N GLY A 105 3.21 -11.65 -6.17
CA GLY A 105 1.77 -11.46 -5.89
C GLY A 105 1.16 -12.43 -4.87
N ARG A 106 1.94 -13.38 -4.35
CA ARG A 106 1.59 -14.37 -3.33
C ARG A 106 2.75 -14.51 -2.35
N ILE A 107 2.42 -14.71 -1.09
CA ILE A 107 3.39 -14.97 -0.02
C ILE A 107 3.80 -16.45 -0.13
N GLN A 108 5.07 -16.71 -0.40
CA GLN A 108 5.61 -18.08 -0.40
C GLN A 108 5.92 -18.55 1.02
N MET A 109 6.00 -19.86 1.24
CA MET A 109 6.34 -20.45 2.54
C MET A 109 7.65 -19.91 3.12
N ARG A 110 8.69 -19.76 2.29
CA ARG A 110 9.99 -19.21 2.71
C ARG A 110 9.88 -17.75 3.14
N GLU A 111 9.17 -16.94 2.36
CA GLU A 111 8.93 -15.52 2.67
C GLU A 111 8.13 -15.38 3.98
N SER A 112 7.11 -16.22 4.18
CA SER A 112 6.34 -16.30 5.43
C SER A 112 7.24 -16.60 6.62
N ALA A 113 8.12 -17.60 6.53
CA ALA A 113 9.05 -17.94 7.60
C ALA A 113 10.00 -16.78 7.94
N CYS A 114 10.61 -16.13 6.94
CA CYS A 114 11.46 -14.95 7.17
C CYS A 114 10.69 -13.81 7.86
N MET A 115 9.45 -13.53 7.44
CA MET A 115 8.61 -12.51 8.07
C MET A 115 8.26 -12.87 9.52
N GLN A 116 7.91 -14.13 9.79
CA GLN A 116 7.61 -14.58 11.15
C GLN A 116 8.83 -14.41 12.07
N ASN A 117 10.02 -14.83 11.64
CA ASN A 117 11.25 -14.68 12.41
C ASN A 117 11.57 -13.21 12.68
N CYS A 118 11.48 -12.36 11.64
CA CYS A 118 11.70 -10.93 11.79
C CYS A 118 10.72 -10.29 12.79
N PHE A 119 9.42 -10.59 12.68
CA PHE A 119 8.39 -10.03 13.56
C PHE A 119 8.55 -10.49 15.01
N LYS A 120 8.94 -11.75 15.25
CA LYS A 120 9.22 -12.26 16.60
C LYS A 120 10.38 -11.49 17.25
N ILE A 121 11.50 -11.33 16.53
CA ILE A 121 12.67 -10.58 17.03
C ILE A 121 12.31 -9.13 17.38
N ILE A 122 11.52 -8.46 16.52
CA ILE A 122 11.10 -7.07 16.79
C ILE A 122 10.15 -7.01 18.00
N LEU A 123 9.19 -7.93 18.10
CA LEU A 123 8.28 -7.98 19.24
C LEU A 123 9.02 -8.24 20.56
N GLU A 124 10.00 -9.14 20.56
CA GLU A 124 10.86 -9.41 21.72
C GLU A 124 11.67 -8.16 22.10
N SER A 125 12.19 -7.44 21.11
CA SER A 125 12.92 -6.18 21.30
C SER A 125 12.05 -5.09 21.92
N ILE A 126 10.81 -4.87 21.44
CA ILE A 126 9.90 -3.85 21.98
C ILE A 126 9.55 -4.14 23.45
N ASN A 127 9.48 -5.43 23.81
CA ASN A 127 9.18 -5.90 25.16
C ASN A 127 10.39 -5.89 26.12
N SER A 128 11.58 -5.56 25.63
CA SER A 128 12.80 -5.46 26.44
C SER A 128 12.83 -4.15 27.23
N PRO A 129 13.12 -4.18 28.55
CA PRO A 129 13.28 -2.97 29.36
C PRO A 129 14.59 -2.23 29.11
N ASP A 130 15.59 -2.90 28.51
CA ASP A 130 16.87 -2.29 28.18
C ASP A 130 16.74 -1.40 26.92
N PRO A 131 16.95 -0.08 27.02
CA PRO A 131 16.84 0.84 25.88
C PRO A 131 17.84 0.53 24.76
N ARG A 132 18.98 -0.10 25.06
CA ARG A 132 19.96 -0.50 24.03
C ARG A 132 19.48 -1.66 23.17
N ARG A 133 18.53 -2.45 23.67
CA ARG A 133 17.92 -3.59 22.97
C ARG A 133 16.56 -3.23 22.37
N ASN A 134 15.89 -2.21 22.91
CA ASN A 134 14.56 -1.83 22.49
C ASN A 134 14.59 -1.05 21.16
N PHE A 135 14.02 -1.61 20.10
CA PHE A 135 13.94 -0.98 18.78
C PHE A 135 13.23 0.38 18.81
N CYS A 136 12.23 0.54 19.68
CA CYS A 136 11.48 1.78 19.82
C CYS A 136 12.27 2.90 20.52
N SER A 137 13.43 2.61 21.15
CA SER A 137 14.30 3.67 21.67
C SER A 137 14.87 4.55 20.57
N LEU A 138 15.06 4.00 19.36
CA LEU A 138 15.49 4.76 18.17
C LEU A 138 14.47 5.83 17.74
N ALA A 139 13.21 5.69 18.16
CA ALA A 139 12.17 6.70 17.92
C ALA A 139 12.39 7.98 18.75
N VAL A 140 13.16 7.91 19.84
CA VAL A 140 13.47 9.05 20.71
C VAL A 140 14.95 9.43 20.67
N GLY A 141 15.80 8.64 20.03
CA GLY A 141 17.23 8.90 19.84
C GLY A 141 17.55 10.13 18.98
N SER A 142 18.71 10.12 18.34
CA SER A 142 19.18 11.20 17.45
C SER A 142 18.24 11.45 16.26
N LEU A 143 18.34 12.62 15.64
CA LEU A 143 17.51 12.96 14.47
C LEU A 143 17.63 11.93 13.34
N GLU A 144 18.82 11.38 13.13
CA GLU A 144 19.09 10.36 12.11
C GLU A 144 18.40 9.04 12.47
N GLU A 145 18.56 8.57 13.71
CA GLU A 145 17.90 7.36 14.20
C GLU A 145 16.38 7.48 14.10
N ARG A 146 15.81 8.64 14.46
CA ARG A 146 14.37 8.92 14.33
C ARG A 146 13.89 8.81 12.89
N ARG A 147 14.64 9.34 11.94
CA ARG A 147 14.30 9.28 10.51
C ARG A 147 14.37 7.85 9.98
N ILE A 148 15.44 7.13 10.31
CA ILE A 148 15.61 5.72 9.92
C ILE A 148 14.49 4.88 10.51
N TRP A 149 14.23 5.02 11.81
CA TRP A 149 13.19 4.29 12.52
C TRP A 149 11.81 4.59 11.92
N THR A 150 11.48 5.87 11.68
CA THR A 150 10.18 6.26 11.10
C THR A 150 9.99 5.64 9.72
N TYR A 151 11.02 5.65 8.88
CA TYR A 151 10.97 5.03 7.55
C TYR A 151 10.77 3.51 7.65
N GLN A 152 11.51 2.85 8.53
CA GLN A 152 11.40 1.41 8.74
C GLN A 152 10.03 1.03 9.31
N ALA A 153 9.55 1.74 10.32
CA ALA A 153 8.25 1.53 10.95
C ALA A 153 7.11 1.72 9.95
N LYS A 154 7.15 2.77 9.11
CA LYS A 154 6.16 2.95 8.03
C LYS A 154 6.15 1.79 7.04
N ASN A 155 7.32 1.29 6.64
CA ASN A 155 7.43 0.14 5.74
C ASN A 155 7.00 -1.18 6.40
N LEU A 156 7.24 -1.35 7.70
CA LEU A 156 6.71 -2.49 8.46
C LEU A 156 5.19 -2.41 8.54
N ILE A 157 4.62 -1.22 8.74
CA ILE A 157 3.18 -1.01 8.73
C ILE A 157 2.59 -1.42 7.38
N THR A 158 3.12 -0.90 6.26
CA THR A 158 2.63 -1.24 4.92
C THR A 158 2.79 -2.73 4.59
N LEU A 159 3.85 -3.37 5.08
CA LEU A 159 4.02 -4.81 4.96
C LEU A 159 2.93 -5.55 5.74
N CYS A 160 2.70 -5.20 7.00
CA CYS A 160 1.67 -5.82 7.84
C CYS A 160 0.25 -5.59 7.28
N THR A 161 -0.03 -4.41 6.72
CA THR A 161 -1.31 -4.15 6.05
C THR A 161 -1.46 -4.97 4.76
N SER A 162 -0.38 -5.22 4.02
CA SER A 162 -0.42 -6.09 2.83
C SER A 162 -0.69 -7.55 3.19
N ILE A 163 -0.09 -8.06 4.28
CA ILE A 163 -0.33 -9.42 4.80
C ILE A 163 -1.82 -9.60 5.15
N LEU A 164 -2.41 -8.62 5.84
CA LEU A 164 -3.84 -8.63 6.18
C LEU A 164 -4.74 -8.71 4.94
N ALA A 165 -4.37 -8.03 3.84
CA ALA A 165 -5.13 -8.10 2.60
C ALA A 165 -5.07 -9.49 1.92
N VAL A 166 -3.92 -10.16 2.03
CA VAL A 166 -3.68 -11.47 1.41
C VAL A 166 -4.32 -12.60 2.21
N TYR A 167 -4.59 -12.41 3.51
CA TYR A 167 -5.18 -13.39 4.42
C TYR A 167 -6.09 -14.44 3.75
N ASP A 168 -5.77 -15.71 3.94
CA ASP A 168 -6.58 -16.85 3.50
C ASP A 168 -6.87 -17.72 4.73
N LYS A 169 -8.12 -18.16 4.88
CA LYS A 169 -8.54 -19.03 5.98
C LYS A 169 -7.99 -20.44 5.86
N SER A 170 -7.69 -20.86 4.64
CA SER A 170 -7.29 -22.22 4.30
C SER A 170 -5.83 -22.48 4.67
N ASP A 171 -5.02 -21.42 4.81
CA ASP A 171 -3.59 -21.51 5.06
C ASP A 171 -3.25 -21.16 6.53
N PRO A 172 -2.90 -22.15 7.37
CA PRO A 172 -2.56 -21.91 8.76
C PRO A 172 -1.27 -21.08 8.92
N ALA A 173 -0.32 -21.14 7.97
CA ALA A 173 0.91 -20.35 8.05
C ALA A 173 0.63 -18.86 7.85
N ILE A 174 -0.31 -18.53 6.96
CA ILE A 174 -0.78 -17.15 6.75
C ILE A 174 -1.57 -16.66 7.97
N LEU A 175 -2.35 -17.53 8.63
CA LEU A 175 -3.05 -17.17 9.87
C LEU A 175 -2.07 -16.75 10.97
N VAL A 176 -1.05 -17.58 11.24
CA VAL A 176 -0.03 -17.28 12.25
C VAL A 176 0.73 -16.00 11.89
N LEU A 177 1.16 -15.86 10.64
CA LEU A 177 1.84 -14.65 10.16
C LEU A 177 0.97 -13.40 10.32
N THR A 178 -0.32 -13.49 9.98
CA THR A 178 -1.27 -12.37 10.11
C THR A 178 -1.47 -11.99 11.58
N SER A 179 -1.55 -12.98 12.49
CA SER A 179 -1.67 -12.74 13.93
C SER A 179 -0.44 -12.00 14.47
N LEU A 180 0.77 -12.41 14.08
CA LEU A 180 2.02 -11.74 14.46
C LEU A 180 2.11 -10.33 13.89
N ALA A 181 1.73 -10.15 12.63
CA ALA A 181 1.69 -8.84 11.97
C ALA A 181 0.75 -7.87 12.71
N MET A 182 -0.44 -8.33 13.11
CA MET A 182 -1.38 -7.50 13.87
C MET A 182 -0.84 -7.17 15.27
N ARG A 183 -0.21 -8.13 15.98
CA ARG A 183 0.44 -7.87 17.28
C ARG A 183 1.56 -6.83 17.14
N LEU A 184 2.37 -6.95 16.08
CA LEU A 184 3.44 -5.99 15.79
C LEU A 184 2.89 -4.59 15.51
N LEU A 185 1.83 -4.47 14.69
CA LEU A 185 1.17 -3.18 14.44
C LEU A 185 0.66 -2.54 15.73
N VAL A 186 0.02 -3.33 16.60
CA VAL A 186 -0.48 -2.84 17.90
C VAL A 186 0.67 -2.36 18.78
N ALA A 187 1.76 -3.13 18.87
CA ALA A 187 2.94 -2.78 19.66
C ALA A 187 3.67 -1.54 19.14
N LEU A 188 3.81 -1.38 17.82
CA LEU A 188 4.46 -0.22 17.20
C LEU A 188 3.63 1.07 17.31
N THR A 189 2.31 0.96 17.43
CA THR A 189 1.42 2.13 17.49
C THR A 189 0.95 2.46 18.91
N ASP A 190 1.50 1.80 19.93
CA ASP A 190 1.17 2.03 21.33
C ASP A 190 2.43 2.37 22.15
N SER A 191 2.67 3.66 22.34
CA SER A 191 3.81 4.17 23.12
C SER A 191 3.79 3.69 24.58
N LYS A 192 2.62 3.37 25.14
CA LYS A 192 2.49 2.86 26.52
C LYS A 192 2.98 1.42 26.65
N GLY A 193 2.99 0.68 25.56
CA GLY A 193 3.52 -0.68 25.52
C GLY A 193 5.05 -0.74 25.43
N TRP A 194 5.72 0.39 25.17
CA TRP A 194 7.17 0.44 25.04
C TRP A 194 7.77 0.50 26.45
N LYS A 195 8.50 -0.56 26.84
CA LYS A 195 9.24 -0.57 28.11
C LYS A 195 10.50 0.29 28.02
N MET A 196 10.32 1.60 27.88
CA MET A 196 11.39 2.59 27.89
C MET A 196 11.58 3.14 29.31
N ALA A 197 12.84 3.21 29.75
CA ALA A 197 13.19 3.48 31.14
C ALA A 197 13.17 4.97 31.57
N ALA A 198 13.00 5.92 30.65
CA ALA A 198 13.12 7.36 30.96
C ALA A 198 11.79 8.13 30.77
N ASP A 199 11.35 8.83 31.82
CA ASP A 199 10.12 9.63 31.79
C ASP A 199 10.22 10.89 30.92
N SER A 200 11.43 11.42 30.72
CA SER A 200 11.71 12.56 29.82
C SER A 200 11.35 12.29 28.36
N ASP A 201 11.41 11.03 27.96
CA ASP A 201 11.35 10.59 26.57
C ASP A 201 9.93 10.18 26.16
N ARG A 202 9.00 10.16 27.12
CA ARG A 202 7.60 9.72 26.92
C ARG A 202 6.84 10.60 25.95
N SER A 203 7.05 11.92 25.96
CA SER A 203 6.37 12.85 25.07
C SER A 203 6.80 12.67 23.61
N ALA A 204 8.10 12.47 23.38
CA ALA A 204 8.65 12.19 22.06
C ALA A 204 8.20 10.81 21.53
N ALA A 205 8.17 9.80 22.41
CA ALA A 205 7.63 8.48 22.07
C ALA A 205 6.13 8.54 21.73
N ASP A 206 5.35 9.30 22.51
CA ASP A 206 3.93 9.52 22.24
C ASP A 206 3.72 10.18 20.88
N MET A 207 4.44 11.25 20.57
CA MET A 207 4.39 11.92 19.28
C MET A 207 4.79 10.99 18.12
N ALA A 208 5.84 10.18 18.29
CA ALA A 208 6.24 9.20 17.29
C ALA A 208 5.13 8.16 17.03
N SER A 209 4.48 7.67 18.09
CA SER A 209 3.36 6.73 17.98
C SER A 209 2.13 7.35 17.30
N LYS A 210 1.77 8.59 17.66
CA LYS A 210 0.67 9.35 17.03
C LYS A 210 0.90 9.54 15.53
N ASN A 211 2.12 9.89 15.13
CA ASN A 211 2.49 10.02 13.72
C ASN A 211 2.32 8.69 12.95
N LEU A 212 2.66 7.55 13.57
CA LEU A 212 2.42 6.24 12.96
C LEU A 212 0.93 5.90 12.87
N VAL A 213 0.14 6.24 13.89
CA VAL A 213 -1.33 6.05 13.88
C VAL A 213 -1.98 6.88 12.77
N LEU A 214 -1.56 8.13 12.57
CA LEU A 214 -2.04 8.96 11.47
C LEU A 214 -1.66 8.39 10.10
N PHE A 215 -0.42 7.91 9.95
CA PHE A 215 0.02 7.21 8.74
C PHE A 215 -0.81 5.93 8.46
N LEU A 216 -1.13 5.17 9.52
CA LEU A 216 -2.00 4.00 9.43
C LEU A 216 -3.38 4.36 8.87
N GLY A 217 -3.99 5.43 9.36
CA GLY A 217 -5.32 5.87 8.93
C GLY A 217 -5.38 6.55 7.55
N SER A 218 -4.25 6.90 6.94
CA SER A 218 -4.21 7.69 5.70
C SER A 218 -3.60 6.92 4.53
N GLU A 219 -2.29 6.70 4.56
CA GLU A 219 -1.49 6.29 3.40
C GLU A 219 -1.09 4.80 3.42
N SER A 220 -1.22 4.12 4.56
CA SER A 220 -0.77 2.73 4.71
C SER A 220 -1.59 1.68 3.94
N GLY A 221 -2.75 2.08 3.39
CA GLY A 221 -3.72 1.15 2.80
C GLY A 221 -4.47 0.29 3.82
N PHE A 222 -4.30 0.51 5.13
CA PHE A 222 -4.87 -0.30 6.21
C PHE A 222 -6.39 -0.52 6.07
N TYR A 223 -7.15 0.54 5.81
CA TYR A 223 -8.61 0.44 5.70
C TYR A 223 -9.06 -0.39 4.49
N VAL A 224 -8.32 -0.32 3.37
CA VAL A 224 -8.60 -1.15 2.19
C VAL A 224 -8.26 -2.62 2.47
N SER A 225 -7.14 -2.89 3.14
CA SER A 225 -6.77 -4.24 3.57
C SER A 225 -7.77 -4.82 4.57
N THR A 226 -8.23 -3.99 5.50
CA THR A 226 -9.27 -4.33 6.47
C THR A 226 -10.56 -4.72 5.77
N ARG A 227 -11.00 -3.92 4.78
CA ARG A 227 -12.16 -4.26 3.95
C ARG A 227 -12.00 -5.63 3.32
N LYS A 228 -10.87 -5.90 2.66
CA LYS A 228 -10.58 -7.20 2.03
C LYS A 228 -10.65 -8.34 3.04
N TYR A 229 -10.08 -8.16 4.24
CA TYR A 229 -10.15 -9.14 5.32
C TYR A 229 -11.59 -9.42 5.76
N ILE A 230 -12.38 -8.39 6.05
CA ILE A 230 -13.78 -8.55 6.50
C ILE A 230 -14.66 -9.18 5.40
N MET A 231 -14.39 -8.86 4.13
CA MET A 231 -15.09 -9.49 3.01
C MET A 231 -14.81 -10.99 2.92
N LYS A 232 -13.61 -11.41 3.33
CA LYS A 232 -13.22 -12.81 3.41
C LYS A 232 -13.77 -13.51 4.65
N LEU A 233 -14.10 -12.82 5.74
CA LEU A 233 -14.77 -13.43 6.90
C LEU A 233 -16.11 -14.07 6.46
N ASP A 234 -16.39 -15.27 6.96
CA ASP A 234 -17.62 -15.97 6.56
C ASP A 234 -18.81 -15.19 7.10
N PHE A 235 -19.90 -15.22 6.34
CA PHE A 235 -21.18 -14.88 6.91
C PHE A 235 -21.52 -15.98 7.94
N PRO A 236 -21.86 -15.65 9.19
CA PRO A 236 -22.37 -16.65 10.10
C PRO A 236 -23.73 -17.12 9.59
N LEU A 237 -23.74 -18.10 8.68
CA LEU A 237 -24.89 -18.96 8.49
C LEU A 237 -24.99 -19.86 9.73
N PRO A 238 -26.19 -20.14 10.26
CA PRO A 238 -26.36 -20.82 11.56
C PRO A 238 -26.00 -22.32 11.53
N LEU A 239 -25.18 -22.77 10.59
CA LEU A 239 -25.02 -24.18 10.26
C LEU A 239 -23.55 -24.57 10.08
N GLN A 240 -22.73 -24.41 11.12
CA GLN A 240 -21.61 -25.34 11.37
C GLN A 240 -21.02 -25.12 12.77
N LYS A 241 -21.43 -26.01 13.69
CA LYS A 241 -20.71 -26.26 14.94
C LYS A 241 -19.40 -26.99 14.60
N ASN A 242 -18.35 -26.66 15.35
CA ASN A 242 -17.07 -27.38 15.51
C ASN A 242 -15.87 -26.86 14.69
N VAL A 243 -15.21 -25.79 15.17
CA VAL A 243 -13.74 -25.63 15.07
C VAL A 243 -13.25 -24.89 16.33
N THR A 244 -12.86 -25.62 17.37
CA THR A 244 -12.52 -25.09 18.70
C THR A 244 -11.06 -24.65 18.86
N MET A 245 -10.19 -24.81 17.86
CA MET A 245 -8.77 -24.44 17.96
C MET A 245 -8.37 -23.18 17.15
N GLN A 246 -9.22 -22.68 16.26
CA GLN A 246 -8.90 -21.55 15.35
C GLN A 246 -9.67 -20.26 15.67
N THR A 247 -10.48 -20.24 16.74
CA THR A 247 -11.29 -19.08 17.13
C THR A 247 -10.46 -17.96 17.74
N ASP A 248 -9.42 -18.28 18.52
CA ASP A 248 -8.71 -17.30 19.33
C ASP A 248 -7.78 -16.40 18.50
N ASP A 249 -6.99 -16.96 17.59
CA ASP A 249 -6.13 -16.16 16.72
C ASP A 249 -6.94 -15.32 15.72
N ARG A 250 -8.07 -15.85 15.23
CA ARG A 250 -8.98 -15.09 14.36
C ARG A 250 -9.64 -13.94 15.11
N PHE A 251 -10.06 -14.20 16.35
CA PHE A 251 -10.60 -13.16 17.23
C PHE A 251 -9.53 -12.11 17.53
N LEU A 252 -8.30 -12.51 17.84
CA LEU A 252 -7.17 -11.61 18.08
C LEU A 252 -6.87 -10.74 16.86
N ILE A 253 -6.84 -11.31 15.65
CA ILE A 253 -6.65 -10.56 14.41
C ILE A 253 -7.77 -9.54 14.24
N THR A 254 -9.02 -9.96 14.43
CA THR A 254 -10.20 -9.09 14.25
C THR A 254 -10.25 -7.97 15.29
N ALA A 255 -9.99 -8.28 16.56
CA ALA A 255 -9.96 -7.32 17.65
C ALA A 255 -8.81 -6.32 17.49
N SER A 256 -7.61 -6.80 17.12
CA SER A 256 -6.45 -5.95 16.85
C SER A 256 -6.72 -5.02 15.67
N MET A 257 -7.30 -5.55 14.59
CA MET A 257 -7.68 -4.76 13.42
C MET A 257 -8.69 -3.67 13.77
N ILE A 258 -9.75 -3.99 14.51
CA ILE A 258 -10.77 -2.99 14.88
C ILE A 258 -10.17 -1.94 15.80
N THR A 259 -9.36 -2.35 16.78
CA THR A 259 -8.66 -1.42 17.68
C THR A 259 -7.78 -0.46 16.88
N LEU A 260 -7.00 -0.97 15.93
CA LEU A 260 -6.16 -0.17 15.04
C LEU A 260 -6.97 0.74 14.11
N ALA A 261 -8.14 0.31 13.65
CA ALA A 261 -9.04 1.13 12.83
C ALA A 261 -9.65 2.30 13.61
N LEU A 262 -9.79 2.16 14.93
CA LEU A 262 -10.38 3.18 15.80
C LEU A 262 -9.34 4.14 16.42
N ARG A 263 -8.08 3.69 16.58
CA ARG A 263 -6.97 4.48 17.15
C ARG A 263 -6.79 5.88 16.54
N PRO A 264 -6.86 6.08 15.21
CA PRO A 264 -6.74 7.40 14.61
C PRO A 264 -7.75 8.42 15.14
N PHE A 265 -9.00 7.99 15.36
CA PHE A 265 -10.03 8.87 15.91
C PHE A 265 -9.66 9.32 17.33
N HIS A 266 -9.19 8.39 18.18
CA HIS A 266 -8.76 8.74 19.54
C HIS A 266 -7.60 9.75 19.55
N VAL A 267 -6.61 9.57 18.67
CA VAL A 267 -5.47 10.51 18.56
C VAL A 267 -5.95 11.90 18.15
N ILE A 268 -6.75 11.98 17.08
CA ILE A 268 -7.28 13.24 16.56
C ILE A 268 -8.14 13.98 17.59
N PHE A 269 -8.96 13.26 18.37
CA PHE A 269 -9.77 13.88 19.42
C PHE A 269 -8.95 14.32 20.65
N SER A 270 -7.81 13.69 20.89
CA SER A 270 -6.90 14.08 21.98
C SER A 270 -6.06 15.31 21.67
N ASP A 271 -5.70 15.50 20.40
CA ASP A 271 -4.94 16.68 19.93
C ASP A 271 -5.92 17.79 19.53
N VAL A 272 -6.54 18.39 20.55
CA VAL A 272 -7.49 19.50 20.42
C VAL A 272 -6.72 20.74 19.91
N TYR A 273 -7.13 21.27 18.74
CA TYR A 273 -6.76 22.55 18.10
C TYR A 273 -5.62 22.56 17.03
N ASN A 274 -6.07 22.75 15.78
CA ASN A 274 -5.49 23.59 14.71
C ASN A 274 -4.63 22.97 13.58
N SER A 275 -3.99 21.81 13.72
CA SER A 275 -3.29 21.14 12.59
C SER A 275 -3.92 19.80 12.15
N ALA A 276 -4.76 19.20 12.98
CA ALA A 276 -5.28 17.84 12.77
C ALA A 276 -6.54 17.75 11.88
N LEU A 277 -7.12 18.87 11.42
CA LEU A 277 -8.40 18.85 10.70
C LEU A 277 -8.31 18.20 9.31
N GLU A 278 -7.23 18.45 8.57
CA GLU A 278 -7.03 17.83 7.26
C GLU A 278 -6.77 16.34 7.37
N ASP A 279 -5.94 15.94 8.33
CA ASP A 279 -5.65 14.53 8.61
C ASP A 279 -6.90 13.81 9.10
N MET A 280 -7.72 14.45 9.95
CA MET A 280 -9.02 13.95 10.38
C MET A 280 -9.94 13.70 9.20
N HIS A 281 -10.06 14.66 8.29
CA HIS A 281 -10.91 14.50 7.10
C HIS A 281 -10.41 13.36 6.21
N ARG A 282 -9.09 13.22 6.02
CA ARG A 282 -8.49 12.13 5.23
C ARG A 282 -8.77 10.77 5.86
N VAL A 283 -8.46 10.61 7.14
CA VAL A 283 -8.69 9.37 7.91
C VAL A 283 -10.18 9.00 7.89
N THR A 284 -11.05 9.95 8.18
CA THR A 284 -12.50 9.75 8.21
C THR A 284 -13.03 9.35 6.83
N LYS A 285 -12.56 10.00 5.77
CA LYS A 285 -12.93 9.63 4.39
C LYS A 285 -12.50 8.21 4.05
N CYS A 286 -11.27 7.82 4.37
CA CYS A 286 -10.77 6.47 4.12
C CYS A 286 -11.57 5.41 4.92
N TYR A 287 -11.92 5.72 6.17
CA TYR A 287 -12.75 4.89 7.04
C TYR A 287 -14.17 4.70 6.47
N ILE A 288 -14.85 5.80 6.08
CA ILE A 288 -16.18 5.74 5.47
C ILE A 288 -16.14 4.90 4.19
N LEU A 289 -15.23 5.24 3.26
CA LEU A 289 -15.18 4.63 1.94
C LEU A 289 -14.83 3.13 1.98
N SER A 290 -14.00 2.71 2.93
CA SER A 290 -13.49 1.33 2.96
C SER A 290 -14.20 0.45 3.96
N LEU A 291 -14.55 0.97 5.15
CA LEU A 291 -15.11 0.17 6.24
C LEU A 291 -16.63 0.26 6.31
N LEU A 292 -17.19 1.47 6.32
CA LEU A 292 -18.66 1.64 6.45
C LEU A 292 -19.43 1.21 5.19
N THR A 293 -18.75 1.07 4.05
CA THR A 293 -19.33 0.51 2.81
C THR A 293 -19.31 -1.02 2.76
N VAL A 294 -18.79 -1.69 3.79
CA VAL A 294 -18.82 -3.16 3.86
C VAL A 294 -20.27 -3.62 4.05
N PRO A 295 -20.81 -4.44 3.14
CA PRO A 295 -22.15 -4.96 3.28
C PRO A 295 -22.22 -5.89 4.49
N TRP A 296 -23.25 -5.73 5.30
CA TRP A 296 -23.48 -6.54 6.50
C TRP A 296 -22.33 -6.49 7.51
N LEU A 297 -21.59 -5.37 7.59
CA LEU A 297 -20.43 -5.18 8.48
C LEU A 297 -20.69 -5.68 9.91
N VAL A 298 -21.84 -5.31 10.49
CA VAL A 298 -22.22 -5.66 11.86
C VAL A 298 -22.38 -7.17 12.05
N GLN A 299 -22.85 -7.89 11.03
CA GLN A 299 -23.10 -9.34 11.08
C GLN A 299 -21.84 -10.16 10.80
N ARG A 300 -20.85 -9.58 10.10
CA ARG A 300 -19.56 -10.22 9.80
C ARG A 300 -18.55 -10.12 10.95
N LEU A 301 -18.83 -9.30 11.95
CA LEU A 301 -17.94 -9.04 13.07
C LEU A 301 -18.41 -9.76 14.34
N PRO A 302 -17.48 -10.16 15.23
CA PRO A 302 -17.82 -10.66 16.55
C PRO A 302 -18.70 -9.66 17.30
N ALA A 303 -19.79 -10.13 17.90
CA ALA A 303 -20.80 -9.28 18.58
C ALA A 303 -20.18 -8.36 19.64
N ILE A 304 -19.09 -8.80 20.30
CA ILE A 304 -18.37 -8.07 21.33
C ILE A 304 -17.71 -6.79 20.79
N LEU A 305 -17.33 -6.77 19.50
CA LEU A 305 -16.60 -5.65 18.89
C LEU A 305 -17.54 -4.64 18.20
N VAL A 306 -18.81 -5.00 17.99
CA VAL A 306 -19.82 -4.15 17.37
C VAL A 306 -20.09 -2.84 18.15
N PRO A 307 -20.19 -2.85 19.49
CA PRO A 307 -20.42 -1.61 20.25
C PRO A 307 -19.33 -0.57 20.05
N ALA A 308 -18.07 -0.98 19.93
CA ALA A 308 -16.94 -0.07 19.72
C ALA A 308 -17.07 0.72 18.40
N LEU A 309 -17.54 0.07 17.33
CA LEU A 309 -17.77 0.73 16.04
C LEU A 309 -18.99 1.68 16.05
N LYS A 310 -19.97 1.42 16.93
CA LYS A 310 -21.16 2.25 17.08
C LYS A 310 -20.96 3.44 18.03
N HIS A 311 -19.79 3.56 18.64
CA HIS A 311 -19.53 4.60 19.62
C HIS A 311 -19.58 6.00 18.99
N ILE A 312 -20.12 6.97 19.74
CA ILE A 312 -20.36 8.34 19.24
C ILE A 312 -19.09 9.05 18.79
N SER A 313 -17.95 8.75 19.44
CA SER A 313 -16.64 9.31 19.06
C SER A 313 -16.19 8.88 17.67
N VAL A 314 -16.68 7.75 17.15
CA VAL A 314 -16.32 7.25 15.82
C VAL A 314 -17.30 7.77 14.78
N LEU A 315 -18.59 7.72 15.10
CA LEU A 315 -19.66 8.10 14.18
C LEU A 315 -19.79 9.63 14.01
N SER A 316 -19.57 10.41 15.07
CA SER A 316 -19.67 11.88 15.02
C SER A 316 -18.75 12.52 13.95
N PRO A 317 -17.43 12.22 13.89
CA PRO A 317 -16.56 12.64 12.79
C PRO A 317 -17.10 12.29 11.41
N CYS A 318 -17.62 11.07 11.28
CA CYS A 318 -18.12 10.56 10.01
C CYS A 318 -19.33 11.38 9.55
N PHE A 319 -20.28 11.64 10.43
CA PHE A 319 -21.44 12.47 10.13
C PHE A 319 -21.08 13.93 9.86
N GLN A 320 -20.17 14.54 10.63
CA GLN A 320 -19.69 15.91 10.39
C GLN A 320 -19.02 16.03 9.01
N THR A 321 -18.21 15.04 8.62
CA THR A 321 -17.53 15.03 7.31
C THR A 321 -18.53 14.89 6.16
N LEU A 322 -19.58 14.06 6.33
CA LEU A 322 -20.67 13.92 5.35
C LEU A 322 -21.52 15.19 5.22
N GLN A 323 -21.86 15.84 6.34
CA GLN A 323 -22.58 17.12 6.36
C GLN A 323 -21.77 18.23 5.68
N ASN A 324 -20.48 18.34 5.98
CA ASN A 324 -19.59 19.32 5.33
C ASN A 324 -19.47 19.08 3.82
N HIS A 325 -19.48 17.82 3.38
CA HIS A 325 -19.52 17.50 1.95
C HIS A 325 -20.85 17.87 1.29
N GLN A 326 -21.99 17.64 1.94
CA GLN A 326 -23.30 18.10 1.45
C GLN A 326 -23.36 19.63 1.36
N ASN A 327 -22.92 20.35 2.38
CA ASN A 327 -22.90 21.81 2.40
C ASN A 327 -21.96 22.40 1.33
N ARG A 328 -20.79 21.80 1.09
CA ARG A 328 -19.89 22.20 -0.01
C ARG A 328 -20.47 21.91 -1.40
N ASN A 329 -21.20 20.82 -1.57
CA ASN A 329 -21.88 20.51 -2.83
C ASN A 329 -23.08 21.45 -3.07
N ILE A 330 -23.80 21.87 -2.02
CA ILE A 330 -24.83 22.89 -2.10
C ILE A 330 -24.22 24.26 -2.44
N GLN A 331 -23.09 24.64 -1.83
CA GLN A 331 -22.37 25.88 -2.18
C GLN A 331 -21.81 25.85 -3.61
N LYS A 332 -21.24 24.73 -4.06
CA LYS A 332 -20.78 24.58 -5.47
C LYS A 332 -21.94 24.55 -6.46
N GLY A 333 -23.08 23.97 -6.07
CA GLY A 333 -24.33 24.03 -6.82
C GLY A 333 -24.84 25.47 -6.94
N PHE A 334 -24.80 26.24 -5.85
CA PHE A 334 -25.19 27.66 -5.83
C PHE A 334 -24.24 28.57 -6.62
N VAL A 335 -22.94 28.24 -6.68
CA VAL A 335 -21.95 28.97 -7.50
C VAL A 335 -22.11 28.62 -8.98
N ALA A 336 -22.40 27.35 -9.32
CA ALA A 336 -22.68 26.93 -10.69
C ALA A 336 -24.01 27.50 -11.23
N THR A 337 -25.02 27.73 -10.38
CA THR A 337 -26.28 28.37 -10.78
C THR A 337 -26.22 29.90 -10.85
N ARG A 338 -25.12 30.54 -10.44
CA ARG A 338 -24.93 32.00 -10.58
C ARG A 338 -24.14 32.41 -11.83
N GLN A 339 -23.70 31.46 -12.65
CA GLN A 339 -23.07 31.72 -13.96
C GLN A 339 -23.91 31.10 -15.08
N PHE A 340 -25.13 31.60 -15.28
CA PHE A 340 -25.81 31.51 -16.58
C PHE A 340 -26.22 32.92 -17.01
N PRO A 341 -25.87 33.35 -18.24
CA PRO A 341 -26.17 34.70 -18.71
C PRO A 341 -27.68 34.85 -18.93
N ARG A 342 -28.19 36.02 -18.53
CA ARG A 342 -29.53 36.50 -18.89
C ARG A 342 -29.68 36.45 -20.41
N TRP A 343 -30.42 35.47 -20.91
CA TRP A 343 -31.14 35.60 -22.17
C TRP A 343 -32.55 36.07 -21.80
N GLY A 344 -32.77 37.38 -21.91
CA GLY A 344 -34.11 37.98 -21.95
C GLY A 344 -34.30 38.51 -23.37
N GLY A 345 -35.27 37.94 -24.08
CA GLY A 345 -35.65 38.40 -25.41
C GLY A 345 -36.40 39.72 -25.37
N PHE A 346 -36.10 40.57 -26.33
CA PHE A 346 -37.02 41.04 -27.37
C PHE A 346 -36.22 41.33 -28.63
#